data_AF-A0A2E6TPP2-F1
#
_entry.id   AF-A0A2E6TPP2-F1
#
_cell.length_a   1.000
_cell.length_b   1.000
_cell.length_c   1.000
_cell.angle_alpha   90.00
_cell.angle_beta   90.00
_cell.angle_gamma   90.00
#
_symmetry.space_group_name_H-M   'P 1'
#
loop_
_entity.id
_entity.type
_entity.pdbx_description
1 polymer ?
#
loop_
_entity_poly.entity_id
_entity_poly.type
_entity_poly.pdbx_seq_one_letter_code
_entity_poly.pdbx_strand_id
1 'polypeptide(L)'
;MQVFVHIGGKNYGPYSVEQLRSFVKAGNCKEDQLACYDGKNWVCIREVPGFAVKLNKQEVKPRTASKAVPKKTKKQRFKKLVFVCLSVTVALSVVILSVAWATGYLLEEKMEEGMLSKENLFILTPDQIAEVYDGDTFKINLPKQVPIFGDKLSIRLAGVDTPEMKGTSDEVRALAKQARELTEKALQGADQIELRNPQRGKYFRIVSEVWIDGESLADMLKEKDLAKDYDGDGPRPEW
;
A
#
# COMPACT_ATOMS: atom_id res chain seq x y z
N MET A 1 -0.01 30.84 32.83
CA MET A 1 -1.11 30.21 32.06
C MET A 1 -0.50 29.49 30.88
N GLN A 2 -0.82 28.21 30.71
CA GLN A 2 -0.29 27.35 29.64
C GLN A 2 -1.38 27.17 28.59
N VAL A 3 -1.06 27.46 27.33
CA VAL A 3 -2.02 27.44 26.22
C VAL A 3 -1.57 26.42 25.17
N PHE A 4 -2.46 25.53 24.78
CA PHE A 4 -2.27 24.61 23.66
C PHE A 4 -3.03 25.11 22.44
N VAL A 5 -2.38 25.14 21.29
CA VAL A 5 -2.98 25.57 20.02
C VAL A 5 -3.19 24.36 19.12
N HIS A 6 -4.37 24.25 18.52
CA HIS A 6 -4.69 23.20 17.58
C HIS A 6 -4.41 23.65 16.13
N ILE A 7 -3.46 23.01 15.48
CA ILE A 7 -3.07 23.31 14.08
C ILE A 7 -3.02 22.01 13.30
N GLY A 8 -3.85 21.89 12.26
CA GLY A 8 -3.81 20.74 11.33
C GLY A 8 -3.97 19.37 12.01
N GLY A 9 -4.83 19.25 13.02
CA GLY A 9 -5.10 17.98 13.70
C GLY A 9 -4.15 17.66 14.86
N LYS A 10 -3.14 18.50 15.14
CA LYS A 10 -2.19 18.30 16.24
C LYS A 10 -2.23 19.47 17.24
N ASN A 11 -2.03 19.14 18.51
CA ASN A 11 -1.94 20.12 19.60
C ASN A 11 -0.47 20.51 19.80
N TYR A 12 -0.20 21.80 19.78
CA TYR A 12 1.13 22.39 19.99
C TYR A 12 1.14 23.22 21.26
N GLY A 13 2.20 23.11 22.05
CA GLY A 13 2.36 23.79 23.33
C GLY A 13 2.97 22.88 24.40
N PRO A 14 2.92 23.27 25.68
CA PRO A 14 2.26 24.47 26.19
C PRO A 14 3.03 25.76 25.86
N TYR A 15 2.31 26.81 25.47
CA TYR A 15 2.85 28.16 25.24
C TYR A 15 2.40 29.13 26.33
N SER A 16 3.23 30.13 26.63
CA SER A 16 2.80 31.32 27.36
C SER A 16 1.99 32.25 26.43
N VAL A 17 1.18 33.14 27.00
CA VAL A 17 0.41 34.13 26.22
C VAL A 17 1.33 35.04 25.40
N GLU A 18 2.54 35.34 25.88
CA GLU A 18 3.54 36.15 25.17
C GLU A 18 4.16 35.42 23.98
N GLN A 19 4.47 34.13 24.15
CA GLN A 19 4.91 33.26 23.05
C GLN A 19 3.81 33.16 21.97
N LEU A 20 2.56 33.01 22.40
CA LEU A 20 1.41 32.94 21.51
C LEU A 20 1.24 34.21 20.67
N ARG A 21 1.39 35.41 21.26
CA ARG A 21 1.38 36.68 20.51
C ARG A 21 2.54 36.76 19.50
N SER A 22 3.72 36.29 19.88
CA SER A 22 4.88 36.29 19.00
C SER A 22 4.67 35.37 17.80
N PHE A 23 4.06 34.21 17.98
CA PHE A 23 3.73 33.28 16.89
C PHE A 23 2.66 33.82 15.95
N VAL A 24 1.63 34.49 16.48
CA VAL A 24 0.62 35.15 15.63
C VAL A 24 1.25 36.29 14.84
N LYS A 25 2.09 37.12 15.46
CA LYS A 25 2.80 38.22 14.79
C LYS A 25 3.76 37.72 13.71
N ALA A 26 4.41 36.58 13.94
CA ALA A 26 5.28 35.92 12.97
C ALA A 26 4.52 35.23 11.83
N GLY A 27 3.19 35.15 11.89
CA GLY A 27 2.35 34.48 10.89
C GLY A 27 2.30 32.95 11.02
N ASN A 28 2.89 32.39 12.08
CA ASN A 28 2.90 30.94 12.32
C ASN A 28 1.54 30.39 12.76
N CYS A 29 0.72 31.25 13.39
CA CYS A 29 -0.63 30.93 13.84
C CYS A 29 -1.59 32.07 13.47
N LYS A 30 -2.87 31.75 13.24
CA LYS A 30 -3.90 32.76 12.96
C LYS A 30 -4.79 32.99 14.19
N GLU A 31 -5.27 34.20 14.38
CA GLU A 31 -6.08 34.59 15.56
C GLU A 31 -7.42 33.83 15.70
N ASP A 32 -7.90 33.22 14.62
CA ASP A 32 -9.11 32.40 14.52
C ASP A 32 -8.87 30.91 14.80
N GLN A 33 -7.62 30.48 15.01
CA GLN A 33 -7.30 29.10 15.39
C GLN A 33 -7.74 28.78 16.82
N LEU A 34 -8.08 27.52 17.05
CA LEU A 34 -8.53 27.04 18.34
C LEU A 34 -7.36 26.89 19.31
N ALA A 35 -7.55 27.37 20.53
CA ALA A 35 -6.63 27.25 21.64
C ALA A 35 -7.37 26.81 22.91
N CYS A 36 -6.73 25.97 23.70
CA CYS A 36 -7.22 25.51 24.99
C CYS A 36 -6.26 25.94 26.09
N TYR A 37 -6.81 26.54 27.14
CA TYR A 37 -6.02 27.11 28.24
C TYR A 37 -6.42 26.58 29.62
N ASP A 38 -7.60 25.95 29.72
CA ASP A 38 -8.20 25.41 30.95
C ASP A 38 -8.33 23.88 30.90
N GLY A 39 -7.84 23.25 29.83
CA GLY A 39 -7.90 21.80 29.59
C GLY A 39 -9.29 21.28 29.21
N LYS A 40 -10.30 22.15 29.04
CA LYS A 40 -11.70 21.74 28.81
C LYS A 40 -12.36 22.46 27.63
N ASN A 41 -12.08 23.74 27.45
CA ASN A 41 -12.72 24.58 26.45
C ASN A 41 -11.73 25.00 25.36
N TRP A 42 -12.16 24.87 24.11
CA TRP A 42 -11.43 25.37 22.94
C TRP A 42 -12.06 26.69 22.49
N VAL A 43 -11.29 27.76 22.57
CA VAL A 43 -11.69 29.12 22.16
C VAL A 43 -10.78 29.62 21.06
N CYS A 44 -11.16 30.66 20.31
CA CYS A 44 -10.24 31.27 19.35
C CYS A 44 -9.04 31.89 20.10
N ILE A 45 -7.84 31.91 19.48
CA ILE A 45 -6.64 32.52 20.08
C ILE A 45 -6.91 33.97 20.55
N ARG A 46 -7.67 34.76 19.79
CA ARG A 46 -8.07 36.13 20.17
C ARG A 46 -8.88 36.22 21.47
N GLU A 47 -9.56 35.14 21.84
CA GLU A 47 -10.43 35.01 23.02
C GLU A 47 -9.70 34.40 24.21
N VAL A 48 -8.44 33.99 24.06
CA VAL A 48 -7.61 33.50 25.16
C VAL A 48 -7.39 34.63 26.17
N PRO A 49 -7.71 34.42 27.47
CA PRO A 49 -7.50 35.42 28.50
C PRO A 49 -6.07 35.98 28.51
N GLY A 50 -5.96 37.29 28.40
CA GLY A 50 -4.69 37.99 28.32
C GLY A 50 -4.08 38.10 26.93
N PHE A 51 -4.64 37.49 25.87
CA PHE A 51 -4.09 37.62 24.51
C PHE A 51 -4.28 39.04 23.95
N ALA A 52 -5.50 39.57 24.00
CA ALA A 52 -5.82 40.93 23.54
C ALA A 52 -5.55 41.98 24.63
N VAL A 53 -4.32 42.50 24.72
CA VAL A 53 -4.02 43.67 25.57
C VAL A 53 -4.33 44.94 24.78
N LYS A 54 -5.39 45.64 25.19
CA LYS A 54 -5.76 46.97 24.69
C LYS A 54 -4.71 48.00 25.12
N LEU A 55 -4.06 48.65 24.16
CA LEU A 55 -3.46 49.97 24.37
C LEU A 55 -4.59 51.00 24.52
N ASN A 56 -4.53 51.78 25.60
CA ASN A 56 -5.53 52.75 26.00
C ASN A 56 -5.20 54.13 25.40
N LYS A 57 -6.14 54.79 24.68
CA LYS A 57 -6.15 56.26 24.54
C LYS A 57 -7.52 56.82 24.09
N GLN A 58 -8.20 57.41 25.08
CA GLN A 58 -9.03 58.65 25.12
C GLN A 58 -9.97 59.11 23.97
N GLU A 59 -11.24 59.28 24.37
CA GLU A 59 -12.22 60.38 24.20
C GLU A 59 -12.34 61.17 22.87
N VAL A 60 -13.58 61.28 22.33
CA VAL A 60 -14.44 62.50 22.34
C VAL A 60 -15.83 62.16 21.73
N LYS A 61 -16.91 62.63 22.40
CA LYS A 61 -18.32 62.74 21.93
C LYS A 61 -18.55 64.21 21.50
N PRO A 62 -19.49 64.55 20.57
CA PRO A 62 -20.88 64.78 21.03
C PRO A 62 -22.05 64.56 20.02
N ARG A 63 -23.15 64.04 20.59
CA ARG A 63 -24.58 64.43 20.54
C ARG A 63 -25.44 64.50 19.24
N THR A 64 -26.57 63.79 19.37
CA THR A 64 -28.01 64.12 19.13
C THR A 64 -28.73 63.98 17.78
N ALA A 65 -29.92 63.37 17.92
CA ALA A 65 -31.19 63.56 17.19
C ALA A 65 -31.29 62.90 15.79
N SER A 66 -32.42 62.39 15.28
CA SER A 66 -33.80 62.14 15.73
C SER A 66 -34.56 61.56 14.51
N LYS A 67 -35.42 60.55 14.73
CA LYS A 67 -36.67 60.19 14.00
C LYS A 67 -36.66 59.97 12.46
N ALA A 68 -37.20 58.82 12.03
CA ALA A 68 -38.46 58.72 11.24
C ALA A 68 -38.85 57.25 10.94
N VAL A 69 -40.16 57.00 10.92
CA VAL A 69 -40.86 55.71 10.70
C VAL A 69 -41.25 55.59 9.19
N PRO A 70 -42.03 54.58 8.75
CA PRO A 70 -41.67 53.26 8.22
C PRO A 70 -41.73 53.18 6.66
N LYS A 71 -41.28 52.07 6.06
CA LYS A 71 -41.85 51.54 4.79
C LYS A 71 -41.45 50.08 4.56
N LYS A 72 -42.47 49.20 4.51
CA LYS A 72 -42.36 47.81 4.06
C LYS A 72 -41.94 47.78 2.59
N THR A 73 -40.98 46.93 2.21
CA THR A 73 -40.98 46.25 0.89
C THR A 73 -39.99 45.08 0.82
N LYS A 74 -40.53 43.91 0.43
CA LYS A 74 -39.92 42.83 -0.37
C LYS A 74 -38.40 42.60 -0.22
N LYS A 75 -37.96 41.77 0.73
CA LYS A 75 -36.66 41.07 0.62
C LYS A 75 -36.61 39.74 1.39
N GLN A 76 -37.58 38.86 1.13
CA GLN A 76 -37.62 37.53 1.76
C GLN A 76 -37.35 36.36 0.81
N ARG A 77 -37.23 36.61 -0.51
CA ARG A 77 -36.96 35.57 -1.52
C ARG A 77 -35.48 35.41 -1.91
N PHE A 78 -34.65 36.43 -1.71
CA PHE A 78 -33.24 36.39 -2.12
C PHE A 78 -32.32 35.70 -1.09
N LYS A 79 -32.67 35.73 0.20
CA LYS A 79 -31.89 35.05 1.25
C LYS A 79 -32.04 33.52 1.24
N LYS A 80 -33.19 33.00 0.77
CA LYS A 80 -33.42 31.54 0.67
C LYS A 80 -32.64 30.92 -0.50
N LEU A 81 -32.52 31.61 -1.64
CA LEU A 81 -31.84 31.06 -2.83
C LEU A 81 -30.32 30.92 -2.64
N VAL A 82 -29.68 31.89 -1.96
CA VAL A 82 -28.25 31.82 -1.62
C VAL A 82 -27.96 30.72 -0.61
N PHE A 83 -28.84 30.53 0.39
CA PHE A 83 -28.71 29.44 1.36
C PHE A 83 -28.88 28.05 0.70
N VAL A 84 -29.79 27.92 -0.26
CA VAL A 84 -30.01 26.68 -1.02
C VAL A 84 -28.82 26.36 -1.93
N CYS A 85 -28.24 27.35 -2.64
CA CYS A 85 -27.05 27.12 -3.46
C CYS A 85 -25.83 26.76 -2.59
N LEU A 86 -25.64 27.44 -1.45
CA LEU A 86 -24.55 27.13 -0.52
C LEU A 86 -24.71 25.72 0.07
N SER A 87 -25.93 25.33 0.47
CA SER A 87 -26.19 23.97 0.98
C SER A 87 -26.00 22.90 -0.10
N VAL A 88 -26.35 23.18 -1.36
CA VAL A 88 -26.12 22.26 -2.48
C VAL A 88 -24.63 22.12 -2.77
N THR A 89 -23.85 23.21 -2.72
CA THR A 89 -22.39 23.13 -2.89
C THR A 89 -21.70 22.40 -1.75
N VAL A 90 -22.16 22.59 -0.50
CA VAL A 90 -21.63 21.85 0.65
C VAL A 90 -21.99 20.36 0.52
N ALA A 91 -23.23 20.03 0.17
CA ALA A 91 -23.65 18.65 -0.06
C ALA A 91 -22.83 17.99 -1.19
N LEU A 92 -22.63 18.67 -2.31
CA LEU A 92 -21.79 18.19 -3.40
C LEU A 92 -20.33 18.01 -2.98
N SER A 93 -19.78 18.94 -2.19
CA SER A 93 -18.41 18.81 -1.68
C SER A 93 -18.24 17.63 -0.73
N VAL A 94 -19.24 17.33 0.10
CA VAL A 94 -19.25 16.16 0.99
C VAL A 94 -19.36 14.87 0.17
N VAL A 95 -20.18 14.85 -0.89
CA VAL A 95 -20.27 13.72 -1.81
C VAL A 95 -18.95 13.51 -2.54
N ILE A 96 -18.31 14.57 -3.03
CA ILE A 96 -17.01 14.49 -3.72
C ILE A 96 -15.92 14.02 -2.75
N LEU A 97 -15.87 14.53 -1.52
CA LEU A 97 -14.92 14.05 -0.51
C LEU A 97 -15.19 12.59 -0.15
N SER A 98 -16.46 12.18 -0.03
CA SER A 98 -16.85 10.80 0.24
C SER A 98 -16.42 9.87 -0.89
N VAL A 99 -16.64 10.26 -2.15
CA VAL A 99 -16.20 9.50 -3.32
C VAL A 99 -14.67 9.49 -3.42
N ALA A 100 -13.99 10.61 -3.18
CA ALA A 100 -12.52 10.68 -3.19
C ALA A 100 -11.90 9.82 -2.07
N TRP A 101 -12.52 9.79 -0.89
CA TRP A 101 -12.11 8.95 0.22
C TRP A 101 -12.37 7.47 -0.07
N ALA A 102 -13.54 7.12 -0.59
CA ALA A 102 -13.88 5.75 -1.00
C ALA A 102 -13.01 5.25 -2.15
N THR A 103 -12.69 6.10 -3.13
CA THR A 103 -11.79 5.75 -4.24
C THR A 103 -10.35 5.64 -3.76
N GLY A 104 -9.90 6.51 -2.85
CA GLY A 104 -8.59 6.38 -2.20
C GLY A 104 -8.46 5.06 -1.42
N TYR A 105 -9.48 4.73 -0.61
CA TYR A 105 -9.55 3.49 0.15
C TYR A 105 -9.55 2.23 -0.76
N LEU A 106 -10.34 2.25 -1.84
CA LEU A 106 -10.39 1.15 -2.82
C LEU A 106 -9.07 0.99 -3.61
N LEU A 107 -8.38 2.11 -3.88
CA LEU A 107 -7.08 2.09 -4.54
C LEU A 107 -6.00 1.53 -3.61
N GLU A 108 -6.08 1.82 -2.31
CA GLU A 108 -5.19 1.33 -1.27
C GLU A 108 -5.29 -0.20 -1.12
N GLU A 109 -6.50 -0.76 -1.05
CA GLU A 109 -6.72 -2.23 -1.04
C GLU A 109 -6.13 -2.91 -2.29
N LYS A 110 -6.30 -2.31 -3.47
CA LYS A 110 -5.75 -2.86 -4.72
C LYS A 110 -4.22 -2.81 -4.79
N MET A 111 -3.61 -1.80 -4.16
CA MET A 111 -2.15 -1.71 -4.03
C MET A 111 -1.61 -2.71 -3.01
N GLU A 112 -2.37 -3.01 -1.96
CA GLU A 112 -2.02 -4.00 -0.94
C GLU A 112 -2.07 -5.44 -1.50
N GLU A 113 -3.08 -5.79 -2.32
CA GLU A 113 -3.10 -7.07 -3.07
C GLU A 113 -1.90 -7.20 -4.01
N GLY A 114 -1.52 -6.11 -4.69
CA GLY A 114 -0.33 -6.08 -5.55
C GLY A 114 0.98 -6.22 -4.78
N MET A 115 1.06 -5.71 -3.54
CA MET A 115 2.22 -5.82 -2.66
C MET A 115 2.36 -7.22 -2.07
N LEU A 116 1.25 -7.89 -1.71
CA LEU A 116 1.26 -9.28 -1.23
C LEU A 116 1.86 -10.25 -2.26
N SER A 117 1.71 -9.94 -3.56
CA SER A 117 2.32 -10.72 -4.65
C SER A 117 3.85 -10.57 -4.74
N LYS A 118 4.41 -9.44 -4.29
CA LYS A 118 5.86 -9.16 -4.41
C LYS A 118 6.69 -9.79 -3.30
N GLU A 119 6.12 -10.03 -2.12
CA GLU A 119 6.88 -10.58 -0.99
C GLU A 119 7.32 -12.04 -1.22
N ASN A 120 6.62 -12.77 -2.09
CA ASN A 120 6.89 -14.18 -2.41
C ASN A 120 7.28 -14.40 -3.88
N LEU A 121 7.91 -13.40 -4.50
CA LEU A 121 8.42 -13.49 -5.87
C LEU A 121 9.94 -13.39 -5.86
N PHE A 122 10.60 -14.41 -6.40
CA PHE A 122 12.05 -14.40 -6.57
C PHE A 122 12.39 -14.54 -8.06
N ILE A 123 13.10 -13.54 -8.58
CA ILE A 123 13.45 -13.46 -10.01
C ILE A 123 14.86 -13.98 -10.21
N LEU A 124 15.01 -14.81 -11.22
CA LEU A 124 16.23 -15.46 -11.65
C LEU A 124 16.50 -15.13 -13.12
N THR A 125 17.78 -15.16 -13.47
CA THR A 125 18.27 -15.16 -14.85
C THR A 125 18.86 -16.52 -15.22
N PRO A 126 18.92 -16.88 -16.52
CA PRO A 126 19.42 -18.18 -16.96
C PRO A 126 20.84 -18.53 -16.48
N ASP A 127 21.71 -17.55 -16.29
CA ASP A 127 23.09 -17.76 -15.80
C ASP A 127 23.15 -18.28 -14.36
N GLN A 128 22.06 -18.12 -13.60
CA GLN A 128 21.94 -18.66 -12.26
C GLN A 128 21.58 -20.15 -12.26
N ILE A 129 21.18 -20.73 -13.39
CA ILE A 129 20.85 -22.15 -13.49
C ILE A 129 22.15 -22.96 -13.54
N ALA A 130 22.34 -23.80 -12.52
CA ALA A 130 23.55 -24.60 -12.35
C ALA A 130 23.44 -25.98 -13.01
N GLU A 131 22.28 -26.62 -12.89
CA GLU A 131 22.04 -27.99 -13.35
C GLU A 131 20.53 -28.24 -13.43
N VAL A 132 20.07 -28.90 -14.50
CA VAL A 132 18.74 -29.50 -14.55
C VAL A 132 18.86 -30.99 -14.27
N TYR A 133 18.27 -31.45 -13.17
CA TYR A 133 18.43 -32.81 -12.69
C TYR A 133 17.44 -33.76 -13.38
N ASP A 134 16.16 -33.40 -13.36
CA ASP A 134 15.05 -34.06 -14.06
C ASP A 134 14.02 -33.00 -14.55
N GLY A 135 12.81 -33.40 -14.92
CA GLY A 135 11.80 -32.48 -15.45
C GLY A 135 11.31 -31.47 -14.43
N ASP A 136 11.15 -31.86 -13.17
CA ASP A 136 10.58 -31.03 -12.10
C ASP A 136 11.61 -30.46 -11.12
N THR A 137 12.88 -30.85 -11.23
CA THR A 137 13.94 -30.46 -10.29
C THR A 137 15.16 -29.91 -11.01
N PHE A 138 15.55 -28.69 -10.64
CA PHE A 138 16.79 -28.05 -11.09
C PHE A 138 17.52 -27.40 -9.90
N LYS A 139 18.74 -26.95 -10.15
CA LYS A 139 19.60 -26.31 -9.15
C LYS A 139 20.04 -24.95 -9.61
N ILE A 140 20.12 -24.02 -8.68
CA ILE A 140 20.53 -22.64 -8.93
C ILE A 140 21.76 -22.26 -8.10
N ASN A 141 22.48 -21.24 -8.56
CA ASN A 141 23.54 -20.58 -7.82
C ASN A 141 23.13 -19.14 -7.46
N LEU A 142 23.34 -18.76 -6.21
CA LEU A 142 23.13 -17.40 -5.69
C LEU A 142 24.48 -16.82 -5.24
N PRO A 143 25.23 -16.14 -6.12
CA PRO A 143 26.63 -15.78 -5.88
C PRO A 143 26.86 -14.78 -4.73
N LYS A 144 25.80 -14.08 -4.29
CA LYS A 144 25.87 -13.13 -3.16
C LYS A 144 25.48 -13.76 -1.81
N GLN A 145 25.30 -15.08 -1.78
CA GLN A 145 24.90 -15.83 -0.60
C GLN A 145 26.05 -16.73 -0.13
N VAL A 146 26.06 -17.09 1.16
CA VAL A 146 27.04 -18.07 1.67
C VAL A 146 26.82 -19.45 1.01
N PRO A 147 27.88 -20.23 0.75
CA PRO A 147 27.80 -21.46 -0.05
C PRO A 147 26.68 -22.43 0.35
N ILE A 148 26.47 -22.65 1.65
CA ILE A 148 25.43 -23.55 2.16
C ILE A 148 24.01 -23.15 1.74
N PHE A 149 23.76 -21.86 1.47
CA PHE A 149 22.46 -21.35 1.03
C PHE A 149 22.48 -20.85 -0.43
N GLY A 150 23.64 -20.86 -1.08
CA GLY A 150 23.84 -20.22 -2.38
C GLY A 150 24.28 -21.17 -3.49
N ASP A 151 25.06 -22.20 -3.17
CA ASP A 151 25.61 -23.09 -4.20
C ASP A 151 24.68 -24.29 -4.42
N LYS A 152 24.34 -24.53 -5.69
CA LYS A 152 23.54 -25.69 -6.13
C LYS A 152 22.26 -25.89 -5.31
N LEU A 153 21.59 -24.79 -4.97
CA LEU A 153 20.34 -24.81 -4.23
C LEU A 153 19.25 -25.48 -5.07
N SER A 154 18.64 -26.54 -4.55
CA SER A 154 17.65 -27.32 -5.28
C SER A 154 16.29 -26.65 -5.27
N ILE A 155 15.71 -26.48 -6.45
CA ILE A 155 14.35 -26.01 -6.70
C ILE A 155 13.55 -27.18 -7.27
N ARG A 156 12.41 -27.49 -6.65
CA ARG A 156 11.43 -28.46 -7.16
C ARG A 156 10.14 -27.73 -7.53
N LEU A 157 9.57 -28.07 -8.68
CA LEU A 157 8.29 -27.56 -9.13
C LEU A 157 7.17 -27.99 -8.16
N ALA A 158 6.33 -27.03 -7.79
CA ALA A 158 5.14 -27.27 -6.98
C ALA A 158 4.02 -27.94 -7.82
N GLY A 159 3.27 -28.84 -7.20
CA GLY A 159 2.02 -29.38 -7.75
C GLY A 159 2.19 -30.46 -8.83
N VAL A 160 3.42 -30.81 -9.21
CA VAL A 160 3.69 -31.84 -10.23
C VAL A 160 4.77 -32.82 -9.81
N ASP A 161 4.73 -33.99 -10.45
CA ASP A 161 5.80 -34.99 -10.47
C ASP A 161 6.14 -35.29 -11.93
N THR A 162 7.40 -35.61 -12.20
CA THR A 162 7.92 -35.98 -13.53
C THR A 162 8.56 -37.37 -13.46
N PRO A 163 8.70 -38.11 -14.58
CA PRO A 163 9.32 -39.41 -14.54
C PRO A 163 10.79 -39.29 -14.11
N GLU A 164 11.20 -40.17 -13.20
CA GLU A 164 12.52 -40.13 -12.58
C GLU A 164 13.61 -40.63 -13.54
N MET A 165 14.74 -39.93 -13.61
CA MET A 165 15.89 -40.31 -14.45
C MET A 165 16.44 -41.71 -14.15
N LYS A 166 16.24 -42.20 -12.91
CA LYS A 166 16.63 -43.54 -12.45
C LYS A 166 15.44 -44.52 -12.42
N GLY A 167 14.42 -44.28 -13.25
CA GLY A 167 13.25 -45.13 -13.40
C GLY A 167 13.58 -46.58 -13.76
N THR A 168 12.63 -47.46 -13.46
CA THR A 168 12.76 -48.92 -13.57
C THR A 168 12.75 -49.43 -15.01
N SER A 169 11.99 -48.80 -15.91
CA SER A 169 11.86 -49.19 -17.32
C SER A 169 12.56 -48.21 -18.28
N ASP A 170 12.88 -48.68 -19.48
CA ASP A 170 13.46 -47.85 -20.55
C ASP A 170 12.50 -46.75 -21.01
N GLU A 171 11.19 -47.03 -21.02
CA GLU A 171 10.15 -46.07 -21.39
C GLU A 171 10.10 -44.89 -20.41
N VAL A 172 10.09 -45.18 -19.09
CA VAL A 172 10.12 -44.15 -18.05
C VAL A 172 11.39 -43.30 -18.16
N ARG A 173 12.55 -43.92 -18.42
CA ARG A 173 13.80 -43.19 -18.62
C ARG A 173 13.78 -42.31 -19.87
N ALA A 174 13.12 -42.75 -20.94
CA ALA A 174 12.96 -41.94 -22.15
C ALA A 174 12.09 -40.71 -21.90
N LEU A 175 10.96 -40.88 -21.20
CA LEU A 175 10.10 -39.77 -20.77
C LEU A 175 10.84 -38.82 -19.83
N ALA A 176 11.58 -39.35 -18.86
CA ALA A 176 12.38 -38.55 -17.92
C ALA A 176 13.39 -37.66 -18.67
N LYS A 177 14.04 -38.21 -19.69
CA LYS A 177 14.98 -37.47 -20.53
C LYS A 177 14.28 -36.38 -21.33
N GLN A 178 13.10 -36.66 -21.89
CA GLN A 178 12.30 -35.65 -22.61
C GLN A 178 11.87 -34.52 -21.68
N ALA A 179 11.40 -34.84 -20.47
CA ALA A 179 11.00 -33.86 -19.45
C ALA A 179 12.18 -32.96 -19.08
N ARG A 180 13.35 -33.56 -18.79
CA ARG A 180 14.58 -32.83 -18.50
C ARG A 180 15.01 -31.92 -19.66
N GLU A 181 15.00 -32.42 -20.89
CA GLU A 181 15.39 -31.63 -22.08
C GLU A 181 14.44 -30.45 -22.33
N LEU A 182 13.14 -30.62 -22.10
CA LEU A 182 12.16 -29.54 -22.17
C LEU A 182 12.48 -28.47 -21.13
N THR A 183 12.63 -28.87 -19.87
CA THR A 183 12.94 -27.96 -18.76
C THR A 183 14.25 -27.22 -18.99
N GLU A 184 15.30 -27.92 -19.43
CA GLU A 184 16.60 -27.31 -19.72
C GLU A 184 16.52 -26.26 -20.84
N LYS A 185 15.84 -26.58 -21.95
CA LYS A 185 15.65 -25.63 -23.04
C LYS A 185 14.83 -24.41 -22.62
N ALA A 186 13.76 -24.62 -21.86
CA ALA A 186 12.91 -23.54 -21.38
C ALA A 186 13.69 -22.59 -20.46
N LEU A 187 14.42 -23.13 -19.48
CA LEU A 187 15.20 -22.32 -18.54
C LEU A 187 16.38 -21.59 -19.20
N GLN A 188 17.09 -22.25 -20.14
CA GLN A 188 18.23 -21.63 -20.82
C GLN A 188 17.81 -20.56 -21.84
N GLY A 189 16.63 -20.71 -22.44
CA GLY A 189 16.09 -19.76 -23.42
C GLY A 189 15.30 -18.60 -22.83
N ALA A 190 15.13 -18.57 -21.51
CA ALA A 190 14.31 -17.58 -20.82
C ALA A 190 14.95 -16.19 -20.80
N ASP A 191 14.17 -15.14 -20.95
CA ASP A 191 14.60 -13.79 -20.58
C ASP A 191 14.51 -13.59 -19.06
N GLN A 192 13.45 -14.13 -18.46
CA GLN A 192 13.17 -14.03 -17.03
C GLN A 192 12.56 -15.33 -16.49
N ILE A 193 13.10 -15.79 -15.35
CA ILE A 193 12.57 -16.93 -14.61
C ILE A 193 12.03 -16.42 -13.27
N GLU A 194 10.81 -16.77 -12.93
CA GLU A 194 10.14 -16.38 -11.69
C GLU A 194 9.86 -17.60 -10.83
N LEU A 195 10.39 -17.60 -9.61
CA LEU A 195 9.97 -18.50 -8.55
C LEU A 195 8.87 -17.81 -7.74
N ARG A 196 7.63 -18.27 -7.89
CA ARG A 196 6.47 -17.76 -7.18
C ARG A 196 6.12 -18.66 -6.01
N ASN A 197 5.72 -18.05 -4.90
CA ASN A 197 5.32 -18.74 -3.67
C ASN A 197 6.38 -19.76 -3.19
N PRO A 198 7.69 -19.40 -3.10
CA PRO A 198 8.72 -20.34 -2.71
C PRO A 198 8.54 -20.78 -1.26
N GLN A 199 8.53 -22.09 -1.03
CA GLN A 199 8.38 -22.72 0.28
C GLN A 199 9.57 -23.62 0.58
N ARG A 200 9.80 -23.88 1.86
CA ARG A 200 10.80 -24.87 2.28
C ARG A 200 10.25 -26.28 2.05
N GLY A 201 10.93 -27.04 1.21
CA GLY A 201 10.66 -28.46 1.02
C GLY A 201 11.41 -29.35 2.01
N LYS A 202 11.06 -30.65 1.99
CA LYS A 202 11.88 -31.70 2.61
C LYS A 202 13.27 -31.74 1.97
N TYR A 203 14.28 -32.20 2.70
CA TYR A 203 15.66 -32.37 2.19
C TYR A 203 16.36 -31.08 1.75
N PHE A 204 16.07 -29.95 2.40
CA PHE A 204 16.74 -28.67 2.16
C PHE A 204 16.61 -28.14 0.72
N ARG A 205 15.48 -28.46 0.05
CA ARG A 205 15.10 -27.89 -1.25
C ARG A 205 14.07 -26.78 -1.07
N ILE A 206 13.93 -25.95 -2.09
CA ILE A 206 12.81 -25.02 -2.24
C ILE A 206 11.76 -25.71 -3.12
N VAL A 207 10.49 -25.59 -2.75
CA VAL A 207 9.35 -25.97 -3.60
C VAL A 207 8.69 -24.67 -4.06
N SER A 208 8.52 -24.49 -5.37
CA SER A 208 8.00 -23.24 -5.92
C SER A 208 7.22 -23.48 -7.20
N GLU A 209 6.26 -22.61 -7.48
CA GLU A 209 5.78 -22.43 -8.84
C GLU A 209 6.88 -21.78 -9.67
N VAL A 210 7.10 -22.26 -10.89
CA VAL A 210 8.16 -21.78 -11.78
C VAL A 210 7.53 -21.27 -13.06
N TRP A 211 7.72 -19.98 -13.31
CA TRP A 211 7.21 -19.29 -14.49
C TRP A 211 8.39 -18.79 -15.34
N ILE A 212 8.29 -18.97 -16.64
CA ILE A 212 9.30 -18.61 -17.62
C ILE A 212 8.63 -17.67 -18.62
N ASP A 213 9.07 -16.42 -18.67
CA ASP A 213 8.53 -15.38 -19.56
C ASP A 213 7.00 -15.25 -19.54
N GLY A 214 6.39 -15.52 -18.38
CA GLY A 214 4.94 -15.46 -18.17
C GLY A 214 4.18 -16.77 -18.40
N GLU A 215 4.86 -17.86 -18.77
CA GLU A 215 4.28 -19.20 -18.92
C GLU A 215 4.70 -20.14 -17.78
N SER A 216 3.80 -21.01 -17.34
CA SER A 216 4.04 -21.96 -16.25
C SER A 216 4.80 -23.19 -16.76
N LEU A 217 5.99 -23.46 -16.21
CA LEU A 217 6.79 -24.63 -16.60
C LEU A 217 6.07 -25.96 -16.26
N ALA A 218 5.30 -25.99 -15.17
CA ALA A 218 4.50 -27.15 -14.81
C ALA A 218 3.44 -27.46 -15.89
N ASP A 219 2.80 -26.43 -16.44
CA ASP A 219 1.80 -26.60 -17.50
C ASP A 219 2.47 -26.98 -18.82
N MET A 220 3.62 -26.40 -19.17
CA MET A 220 4.41 -26.80 -20.34
C MET A 220 4.76 -28.30 -20.33
N LEU A 221 5.12 -28.84 -19.16
CA LEU A 221 5.42 -30.26 -18.99
C LEU A 221 4.15 -31.12 -19.11
N LYS A 222 3.04 -30.70 -18.47
CA LYS A 222 1.76 -31.43 -18.54
C LYS A 222 1.20 -31.47 -19.96
N GLU A 223 1.30 -30.40 -20.72
CA GLU A 223 0.85 -30.34 -22.13
C GLU A 223 1.58 -31.34 -23.05
N LYS A 224 2.75 -31.82 -22.63
CA LYS A 224 3.53 -32.84 -23.33
C LYS A 224 3.40 -34.23 -22.72
N ASP A 225 2.51 -34.42 -21.75
CA ASP A 225 2.36 -35.64 -20.96
C ASP A 225 3.65 -36.04 -20.20
N LEU A 226 4.48 -35.04 -19.85
CA LEU A 226 5.77 -35.20 -19.16
C LEU A 226 5.69 -34.88 -17.67
N ALA A 227 4.53 -34.42 -17.18
CA ALA A 227 4.25 -34.20 -15.76
C ALA A 227 2.85 -34.70 -15.40
N LYS A 228 2.68 -35.14 -14.16
CA LYS A 228 1.38 -35.52 -13.56
C LYS A 228 1.17 -34.73 -12.28
N ASP A 229 -0.08 -34.43 -11.93
CA ASP A 229 -0.40 -33.71 -10.71
C ASP A 229 0.06 -34.50 -9.48
N TYR A 230 0.77 -33.83 -8.57
CA TYR A 230 1.26 -34.41 -7.32
C TYR A 230 1.49 -33.32 -6.28
N ASP A 231 0.84 -33.46 -5.13
CA ASP A 231 0.90 -32.48 -4.04
C ASP A 231 2.13 -32.63 -3.15
N GLY A 232 2.95 -33.66 -3.37
CA GLY A 232 4.14 -33.93 -2.56
C GLY A 232 3.89 -34.84 -1.35
N ASP A 233 2.67 -35.35 -1.19
CA ASP A 233 2.29 -36.29 -0.13
C ASP A 233 1.67 -37.57 -0.70
N GLY A 234 1.80 -38.67 0.07
CA GLY A 234 1.33 -39.98 -0.37
C GLY A 234 2.11 -40.58 -1.56
N PRO A 235 1.55 -41.63 -2.19
CA PRO A 235 2.21 -42.35 -3.27
C PRO A 235 2.33 -41.48 -4.53
N ARG A 236 3.47 -41.58 -5.20
CA ARG A 236 3.71 -40.92 -6.48
C ARG A 236 2.83 -41.48 -7.59
N PRO A 237 2.50 -40.68 -8.61
CA PRO A 237 1.81 -41.18 -9.79
C PRO A 237 2.65 -42.25 -10.50
N GLU A 238 1.99 -43.23 -11.10
CA GLU A 238 2.66 -44.25 -11.92
C GLU A 238 3.07 -43.66 -13.27
N TRP A 239 4.20 -44.12 -13.83
CA TRP A 239 4.78 -43.67 -15.09
C TRP A 239 4.89 -44.81 -16.09
#